data_AF-A0A3C0WD68-F1
#
_entry.id   AF-A0A3C0WD68-F1
#
_cell.length_a   1.000
_cell.length_b   1.000
_cell.length_c   1.000
_cell.angle_alpha   90.00
_cell.angle_beta   90.00
_cell.angle_gamma   90.00
#
_symmetry.space_group_name_H-M   'P 1'
#
loop_
_entity.id
_entity.type
_entity.pdbx_description
1 polymer ?
#
loop_
_entity_poly.entity_id
_entity_poly.type
_entity_poly.pdbx_seq_one_letter_code
_entity_poly.pdbx_strand_id
1 'polypeptide(L)'
;PSEPIVYLGDTARMPYGSRPAGEIDRLTGELTGWLLHQNVKALIAACGTISCNAGETLRRLPVPCFDVVTAAAIAAARATQNGKVGLAATAATVRSGRFAREIETRTGQAVTAVPCPQLAPMIESGMTPQEPTLVAAVTEYCRPFLQQGVDTVVLGCTHYPLAAEAFAKVLGPQVTLIDCGGEA
;
A
#
# COMPACT_ATOMS: atom_id res chain seq x y z
N PRO A 1 7.65 -18.62 -11.47
CA PRO A 1 8.64 -19.23 -10.55
C PRO A 1 10.10 -19.25 -11.05
N SER A 2 10.38 -18.99 -12.34
CA SER A 2 11.72 -19.11 -12.93
C SER A 2 12.52 -17.81 -13.06
N GLU A 3 11.98 -16.69 -12.55
CA GLU A 3 12.66 -15.38 -12.65
C GLU A 3 13.64 -15.20 -11.49
N PRO A 4 14.91 -14.82 -11.75
CA PRO A 4 15.85 -14.44 -10.69
C PRO A 4 15.44 -13.10 -10.08
N ILE A 5 15.41 -13.03 -8.75
CA ILE A 5 14.97 -11.84 -8.01
C ILE A 5 16.14 -11.26 -7.22
N VAL A 6 16.39 -9.97 -7.41
CA VAL A 6 17.23 -9.15 -6.52
C VAL A 6 16.30 -8.27 -5.70
N TYR A 7 16.33 -8.43 -4.37
CA TYR A 7 15.51 -7.65 -3.45
C TYR A 7 16.38 -6.67 -2.66
N LEU A 8 16.00 -5.38 -2.67
CA LEU A 8 16.64 -4.34 -1.89
C LEU A 8 15.63 -3.71 -0.93
N GLY A 9 15.83 -3.95 0.37
CA GLY A 9 15.08 -3.31 1.45
C GLY A 9 15.90 -2.20 2.11
N ASP A 10 15.36 -0.99 2.16
CA ASP A 10 16.05 0.17 2.74
C ASP A 10 15.85 0.30 4.25
N THR A 11 16.21 -0.75 4.99
CA THR A 11 15.93 -0.86 6.44
C THR A 11 16.59 0.25 7.26
N ALA A 12 17.73 0.78 6.81
CA ALA A 12 18.46 1.85 7.48
C ALA A 12 17.72 3.21 7.50
N ARG A 13 16.75 3.42 6.61
CA ARG A 13 16.03 4.70 6.46
C ARG A 13 14.51 4.56 6.58
N MET A 14 14.01 3.37 6.90
CA MET A 14 12.60 3.20 7.29
C MET A 14 12.30 4.02 8.57
N PRO A 15 11.04 4.48 8.76
CA PRO A 15 9.89 4.33 7.86
C PRO A 15 9.83 5.43 6.79
N TYR A 16 9.30 5.07 5.62
CA TYR A 16 9.01 6.04 4.54
C TYR A 16 7.64 6.69 4.71
N GLY A 17 6.72 6.03 5.43
CA GLY A 17 5.30 6.38 5.49
C GLY A 17 4.96 7.76 6.06
N SER A 18 5.90 8.44 6.70
CA SER A 18 5.74 9.80 7.25
C SER A 18 6.59 10.86 6.53
N ARG A 19 7.50 10.47 5.63
CA ARG A 19 8.46 11.37 4.97
C ARG A 19 7.79 12.25 3.90
N PRO A 20 8.35 13.43 3.58
CA PRO A 20 7.94 14.25 2.44
C PRO A 20 8.17 13.56 1.09
N ALA A 21 7.33 13.86 0.09
CA ALA A 21 7.39 13.18 -1.22
C ALA A 21 8.73 13.38 -1.94
N GLY A 22 9.29 14.60 -1.93
CA GLY A 22 10.59 14.88 -2.55
C GLY A 22 11.75 14.12 -1.89
N GLU A 23 11.67 13.85 -0.59
CA GLU A 23 12.65 13.01 0.09
C GLU A 23 12.51 11.55 -0.34
N ILE A 24 11.28 11.04 -0.43
CA ILE A 24 10.98 9.68 -0.89
C ILE A 24 11.47 9.48 -2.33
N ASP A 25 11.22 10.42 -3.24
CA ASP A 25 11.68 10.34 -4.63
C ASP A 25 13.22 10.32 -4.71
N ARG A 26 13.89 11.24 -4.00
CA ARG A 26 15.36 11.27 -3.92
C ARG A 26 15.96 9.96 -3.42
N LEU A 27 15.43 9.41 -2.33
CA LEU A 27 15.88 8.13 -1.78
C LEU A 27 15.63 6.99 -2.76
N THR A 28 14.49 7.00 -3.45
CA THR A 28 14.16 6.01 -4.49
C THR A 28 15.17 6.06 -5.64
N GLY A 29 15.67 7.25 -6.00
CA GLY A 29 16.73 7.42 -6.99
C GLY A 29 18.03 6.69 -6.61
N GLU A 30 18.43 6.76 -5.33
CA GLU A 30 19.60 6.03 -4.84
C GLU A 30 19.39 4.51 -4.90
N LEU A 31 18.21 4.03 -4.47
CA LEU A 31 17.87 2.60 -4.48
C LEU A 31 17.83 2.03 -5.89
N THR A 32 17.15 2.72 -6.81
CA THR A 32 17.04 2.30 -8.20
C THR A 32 18.37 2.39 -8.94
N GLY A 33 19.19 3.40 -8.65
CA GLY A 33 20.56 3.49 -9.17
C GLY A 33 21.41 2.28 -8.79
N TRP A 34 21.33 1.81 -7.54
CA TRP A 34 22.03 0.59 -7.12
C TRP A 34 21.49 -0.66 -7.82
N LEU A 35 20.16 -0.81 -7.93
CA LEU A 35 19.54 -1.97 -8.59
C LEU A 35 19.87 -2.04 -10.08
N LEU A 36 19.93 -0.91 -10.78
CA LEU A 36 20.31 -0.86 -12.19
C LEU A 36 21.74 -1.37 -12.43
N HIS A 37 22.67 -1.13 -11.49
CA HIS A 37 24.02 -1.70 -11.56
C HIS A 37 24.06 -3.23 -11.40
N GLN A 38 22.97 -3.86 -10.96
CA GLN A 38 22.84 -5.32 -10.91
C GLN A 38 22.39 -5.94 -12.25
N ASN A 39 22.31 -5.15 -13.33
CA ASN A 39 21.85 -5.57 -14.66
C ASN A 39 20.44 -6.18 -14.67
N VAL A 40 19.52 -5.61 -13.87
CA VAL A 40 18.12 -6.05 -13.85
C VAL A 40 17.40 -5.70 -15.15
N LYS A 41 16.52 -6.61 -15.63
CA LYS A 41 15.71 -6.38 -16.83
C LYS A 41 14.43 -5.57 -16.59
N ALA A 42 14.00 -5.48 -15.33
CA ALA A 42 12.81 -4.76 -14.89
C ALA A 42 12.91 -4.44 -13.40
N LEU A 43 12.11 -3.47 -12.94
CA LEU A 43 12.02 -3.06 -11.53
C LEU A 43 10.58 -3.15 -11.03
N ILE A 44 10.41 -3.52 -9.76
CA ILE A 44 9.10 -3.53 -9.07
C ILE A 44 9.20 -2.64 -7.84
N ALA A 45 8.41 -1.57 -7.79
CA ALA A 45 8.22 -0.76 -6.61
C ALA A 45 7.26 -1.47 -5.64
N ALA A 46 7.78 -2.40 -4.84
CA ALA A 46 6.97 -3.18 -3.89
C ALA A 46 6.38 -2.33 -2.74
N CYS A 47 7.02 -1.21 -2.39
CA CYS A 47 6.52 -0.32 -1.34
C CYS A 47 5.41 0.59 -1.90
N GLY A 48 4.20 0.49 -1.33
CA GLY A 48 3.08 1.38 -1.68
C GLY A 48 3.40 2.86 -1.47
N THR A 49 4.25 3.18 -0.49
CA THR A 49 4.69 4.57 -0.25
C THR A 49 5.62 5.08 -1.36
N ILE A 50 6.61 4.29 -1.78
CA ILE A 50 7.50 4.61 -2.92
C ILE A 50 6.67 4.74 -4.19
N SER A 51 5.83 3.75 -4.47
CA SER A 51 4.94 3.74 -5.64
C SER A 51 4.12 5.03 -5.73
N CYS A 52 3.65 5.55 -4.60
CA CYS A 52 2.84 6.75 -4.57
C CYS A 52 3.61 8.07 -4.67
N ASN A 53 4.87 8.11 -4.23
CA ASN A 53 5.59 9.37 -4.02
C ASN A 53 6.84 9.54 -4.90
N ALA A 54 7.33 8.48 -5.55
CA ALA A 54 8.56 8.51 -6.34
C ALA A 54 8.33 8.53 -7.87
N GLY A 55 7.22 9.12 -8.31
CA GLY A 55 6.81 9.04 -9.72
C GLY A 55 7.80 9.69 -10.70
N GLU A 56 8.55 10.70 -10.28
CA GLU A 56 9.55 11.33 -11.14
C GLU A 56 10.72 10.40 -11.42
N THR A 57 11.28 9.80 -10.36
CA THR A 57 12.33 8.81 -10.47
C THR A 57 11.86 7.59 -11.27
N LEU A 58 10.71 7.01 -10.92
CA LEU A 58 10.25 5.76 -11.53
C LEU A 58 9.95 5.90 -13.05
N ARG A 59 9.49 7.05 -13.52
CA ARG A 59 9.21 7.30 -14.95
C ARG A 59 10.47 7.48 -15.81
N ARG A 60 11.62 7.78 -15.19
CA ARG A 60 12.89 8.04 -15.89
C ARG A 60 13.79 6.81 -15.99
N LEU A 61 13.34 5.67 -15.46
CA LEU A 61 14.11 4.44 -15.45
C LEU A 61 14.35 3.92 -16.88
N PRO A 62 15.55 3.40 -17.19
CA PRO A 62 15.87 2.86 -18.51
C PRO A 62 15.27 1.47 -18.77
N VAL A 63 14.61 0.88 -17.77
CA VAL A 63 13.96 -0.44 -17.82
C VAL A 63 12.50 -0.31 -17.37
N PRO A 64 11.61 -1.22 -17.78
CA PRO A 64 10.23 -1.24 -17.32
C PRO A 64 10.14 -1.25 -15.79
N CYS A 65 9.25 -0.43 -15.25
CA CYS A 65 8.96 -0.37 -13.83
C CYS A 65 7.49 -0.64 -13.56
N PHE A 66 7.22 -1.56 -12.63
CA PHE A 66 5.89 -1.93 -12.17
C PHE A 66 5.70 -1.46 -10.72
N ASP A 67 4.45 -1.25 -10.32
CA ASP A 67 4.11 -0.85 -8.96
C ASP A 67 2.91 -1.60 -8.41
N VAL A 68 2.87 -1.70 -7.08
CA VAL A 68 1.80 -2.38 -6.33
C VAL A 68 0.47 -1.63 -6.36
N VAL A 69 0.50 -0.32 -6.67
CA VAL A 69 -0.69 0.54 -6.63
C VAL A 69 -1.62 0.20 -7.79
N THR A 70 -1.07 0.03 -8.98
CA THR A 70 -1.85 -0.23 -10.19
C THR A 70 -2.56 -1.58 -10.11
N ALA A 71 -1.83 -2.63 -9.70
CA ALA A 71 -2.39 -3.97 -9.57
C ALA A 71 -3.51 -4.03 -8.51
N ALA A 72 -3.26 -3.47 -7.32
CA ALA A 72 -4.24 -3.39 -6.25
C ALA A 72 -5.47 -2.57 -6.63
N ALA A 73 -5.32 -1.48 -7.38
CA ALA A 73 -6.44 -0.68 -7.86
C ALA A 73 -7.33 -1.45 -8.85
N ILE A 74 -6.73 -2.25 -9.75
CA ILE A 74 -7.47 -3.13 -10.66
C ILE A 74 -8.22 -4.20 -9.87
N ALA A 75 -7.56 -4.83 -8.89
CA ALA A 75 -8.17 -5.85 -8.05
C ALA A 75 -9.36 -5.30 -7.24
N ALA A 76 -9.20 -4.13 -6.62
CA ALA A 76 -10.25 -3.46 -5.87
C ALA A 76 -11.47 -3.12 -6.75
N ALA A 77 -11.24 -2.59 -7.95
CA ALA A 77 -12.31 -2.26 -8.89
C ALA A 77 -13.06 -3.50 -9.40
N ARG A 78 -12.39 -4.67 -9.47
CA ARG A 78 -13.04 -5.94 -9.83
C ARG A 78 -13.81 -6.57 -8.67
N ALA A 79 -13.34 -6.38 -7.44
CA ALA A 79 -13.92 -7.00 -6.25
C ALA A 79 -15.18 -6.28 -5.76
N THR A 80 -15.20 -4.94 -5.81
CA THR A 80 -16.31 -4.14 -5.28
C THR A 80 -17.62 -4.40 -6.03
N GLN A 81 -18.71 -4.52 -5.28
CA GLN A 81 -20.06 -4.75 -5.79
C GLN A 81 -20.89 -3.46 -5.76
N ASN A 82 -20.63 -2.58 -4.79
CA ASN A 82 -21.30 -1.29 -4.63
C ASN A 82 -20.45 -0.10 -5.11
N GLY A 83 -19.21 -0.34 -5.55
CA GLY A 83 -18.23 0.63 -6.03
C GLY A 83 -17.56 1.48 -4.94
N LYS A 84 -17.90 1.27 -3.66
CA LYS A 84 -17.34 2.00 -2.52
C LYS A 84 -16.12 1.28 -1.99
N VAL A 85 -14.95 1.86 -2.26
CA VAL A 85 -13.66 1.29 -1.87
C VAL A 85 -13.03 2.12 -0.75
N GLY A 86 -12.51 1.42 0.26
CA GLY A 86 -11.67 1.97 1.31
C GLY A 86 -10.19 1.73 1.02
N LEU A 87 -9.32 2.65 1.43
CA LEU A 87 -7.88 2.52 1.34
C LEU A 87 -7.27 2.74 2.73
N ALA A 88 -6.73 1.69 3.34
CA ALA A 88 -5.89 1.78 4.53
C ALA A 88 -4.43 1.84 4.11
N ALA A 89 -3.74 2.97 4.32
CA ALA A 89 -2.36 3.13 3.87
C ALA A 89 -1.54 4.06 4.77
N THR A 90 -0.25 4.23 4.47
CA THR A 90 0.60 5.19 5.21
C THR A 90 0.14 6.64 4.99
N ALA A 91 0.53 7.54 5.89
CA ALA A 91 0.21 8.95 5.76
C ALA A 91 0.75 9.55 4.46
N ALA A 92 1.96 9.16 4.03
CA ALA A 92 2.55 9.58 2.76
C ALA A 92 1.81 9.00 1.54
N THR A 93 1.35 7.74 1.59
CA THR A 93 0.51 7.17 0.53
C THR A 93 -0.81 7.94 0.41
N VAL A 94 -1.54 8.13 1.50
CA VAL A 94 -2.83 8.84 1.50
C VAL A 94 -2.67 10.28 1.03
N ARG A 95 -1.67 11.01 1.57
CA ARG A 95 -1.40 12.41 1.22
C ARG A 95 -1.06 12.59 -0.26
N SER A 96 -0.41 11.62 -0.90
CA SER A 96 -0.09 11.70 -2.33
C SER A 96 -1.33 11.77 -3.23
N GLY A 97 -2.47 11.22 -2.77
CA GLY A 97 -3.68 11.06 -3.57
C GLY A 97 -3.57 10.10 -4.75
N ARG A 98 -2.38 9.57 -5.08
CA ARG A 98 -2.17 8.72 -6.26
C ARG A 98 -3.00 7.46 -6.20
N PHE A 99 -2.92 6.71 -5.10
CA PHE A 99 -3.59 5.42 -4.98
C PHE A 99 -5.11 5.59 -5.00
N ALA A 100 -5.65 6.54 -4.24
CA ALA A 100 -7.07 6.86 -4.29
C ALA A 100 -7.51 7.17 -5.73
N ARG A 101 -6.79 8.05 -6.45
CA ARG A 101 -7.12 8.40 -7.83
C ARG A 101 -7.07 7.19 -8.79
N GLU A 102 -6.10 6.29 -8.65
CA GLU A 102 -6.02 5.06 -9.46
C GLU A 102 -7.23 4.13 -9.25
N ILE A 103 -7.79 4.08 -8.05
CA ILE A 103 -9.02 3.33 -7.77
C ILE A 103 -10.24 4.10 -8.30
N GLU A 104 -10.35 5.39 -8.01
CA GLU A 104 -11.48 6.26 -8.39
C GLU A 104 -11.68 6.30 -9.91
N THR A 105 -10.60 6.35 -10.69
CA THR A 105 -10.66 6.31 -12.16
C THR A 105 -11.22 5.00 -12.71
N ARG A 106 -11.24 3.93 -11.91
CA ARG A 106 -11.73 2.60 -12.30
C ARG A 106 -13.13 2.31 -11.78
N THR A 107 -13.45 2.78 -10.58
CA THR A 107 -14.76 2.57 -9.94
C THR A 107 -15.76 3.69 -10.26
N GLY A 108 -15.28 4.87 -10.66
CA GLY A 108 -16.11 6.06 -10.84
C GLY A 108 -16.63 6.67 -9.53
N GLN A 109 -16.15 6.21 -8.37
CA GLN A 109 -16.58 6.66 -7.05
C GLN A 109 -15.40 7.10 -6.19
N ALA A 110 -15.63 8.09 -5.34
CA ALA A 110 -14.64 8.60 -4.38
C ALA A 110 -14.19 7.50 -3.41
N VAL A 111 -12.89 7.44 -3.15
CA VAL A 111 -12.30 6.46 -2.22
C VAL A 111 -12.30 7.01 -0.80
N THR A 112 -12.68 6.17 0.16
CA THR A 112 -12.49 6.48 1.58
C THR A 112 -11.05 6.14 1.95
N ALA A 113 -10.13 7.10 1.91
CA ALA A 113 -8.72 6.88 2.25
C ALA A 113 -8.42 7.24 3.71
N VAL A 114 -7.87 6.29 4.48
CA VAL A 114 -7.55 6.45 5.91
C VAL A 114 -6.05 6.23 6.13
N PRO A 115 -5.34 7.22 6.69
CA PRO A 115 -3.94 7.05 7.05
C PRO A 115 -3.83 6.22 8.35
N CYS A 116 -3.00 5.17 8.33
CA CYS A 116 -2.79 4.24 9.45
C CYS A 116 -1.34 4.31 9.97
N PRO A 117 -0.86 5.45 10.50
CA PRO A 117 0.56 5.68 10.77
C PRO A 117 1.15 4.76 11.84
N GLN A 118 0.36 4.27 12.79
CA GLN A 118 0.84 3.42 13.88
C GLN A 118 0.89 1.94 13.50
N LEU A 119 0.18 1.53 12.45
CA LEU A 119 -0.03 0.11 12.18
C LEU A 119 1.24 -0.60 11.73
N ALA A 120 2.08 0.01 10.88
CA ALA A 120 3.36 -0.58 10.48
C ALA A 120 4.34 -0.71 11.67
N PRO A 121 4.58 0.33 12.49
CA PRO A 121 5.38 0.19 13.72
C PRO A 121 4.88 -0.89 14.68
N MET A 122 3.56 -1.03 14.86
CA MET A 122 2.99 -2.07 15.72
C MET A 122 3.32 -3.47 15.19
N ILE A 123 3.16 -3.68 13.88
CA ILE A 123 3.48 -4.96 13.23
C ILE A 123 4.99 -5.26 13.29
N GLU A 124 5.84 -4.27 13.03
CA GLU A 124 7.31 -4.41 13.14
C GLU A 124 7.76 -4.73 14.57
N SER A 125 7.02 -4.28 15.59
CA SER A 125 7.29 -4.63 17.00
C SER A 125 6.90 -6.07 17.37
N GLY A 126 6.35 -6.84 16.44
CA GLY A 126 5.94 -8.22 16.63
C GLY A 126 4.50 -8.39 17.13
N MET A 127 3.68 -7.34 17.11
CA MET A 127 2.27 -7.46 17.53
C MET A 127 1.50 -8.36 16.57
N THR A 128 0.73 -9.27 17.15
CA THR A 128 -0.12 -10.22 16.42
C THR A 128 -1.53 -9.68 16.19
N PRO A 129 -2.25 -10.16 15.17
CA PRO A 129 -3.60 -9.67 14.85
C PRO A 129 -4.65 -9.85 15.95
N GLN A 130 -4.38 -10.70 16.93
CA GLN A 130 -5.29 -11.00 18.03
C GLN A 130 -5.03 -10.11 19.26
N GLU A 131 -3.94 -9.36 19.29
CA GLU A 131 -3.62 -8.49 20.41
C GLU A 131 -4.61 -7.32 20.52
N PRO A 132 -5.16 -7.05 21.73
CA PRO A 132 -6.16 -6.00 21.93
C PRO A 132 -5.74 -4.63 21.44
N THR A 133 -4.46 -4.27 21.58
CA THR A 133 -3.92 -2.97 21.16
C THR A 133 -3.98 -2.81 19.64
N LEU A 134 -3.57 -3.84 18.88
CA LEU A 134 -3.62 -3.83 17.42
C LEU A 134 -5.07 -3.85 16.92
N VAL A 135 -5.93 -4.67 17.54
CA VAL A 135 -7.36 -4.70 17.21
C VAL A 135 -8.01 -3.34 17.47
N ALA A 136 -7.68 -2.65 18.56
CA ALA A 136 -8.21 -1.32 18.86
C ALA A 136 -7.78 -0.28 17.82
N ALA A 137 -6.49 -0.30 17.41
CA ALA A 137 -5.99 0.59 16.35
C ALA A 137 -6.70 0.33 15.01
N VAL A 138 -6.83 -0.94 14.61
CA VAL A 138 -7.57 -1.32 13.39
C VAL A 138 -9.04 -0.93 13.47
N THR A 139 -9.69 -1.09 14.63
CA THR A 139 -11.08 -0.67 14.87
C THR A 139 -11.26 0.81 14.58
N GLU A 140 -10.37 1.65 15.09
CA GLU A 140 -10.45 3.09 14.87
C GLU A 140 -10.22 3.46 13.41
N TYR A 141 -9.23 2.84 12.75
CA TYR A 141 -8.97 3.06 11.33
C TYR A 141 -10.09 2.56 10.41
N CYS A 142 -10.86 1.55 10.82
CA CYS A 142 -11.97 1.02 10.03
C CYS A 142 -13.28 1.79 10.21
N ARG A 143 -13.40 2.64 11.24
CA ARG A 143 -14.63 3.41 11.52
C ARG A 143 -15.13 4.20 10.30
N PRO A 144 -14.28 4.92 9.53
CA PRO A 144 -14.72 5.62 8.33
C PRO A 144 -15.24 4.68 7.24
N PHE A 145 -14.64 3.50 7.07
CA PHE A 145 -15.07 2.51 6.07
C PHE A 145 -16.48 1.99 6.38
N LEU A 146 -16.73 1.66 7.65
CA LEU A 146 -18.04 1.21 8.12
C LEU A 146 -19.11 2.29 7.95
N GLN A 147 -18.79 3.55 8.30
CA GLN A 147 -19.71 4.68 8.16
C GLN A 147 -20.08 4.97 6.70
N GLN A 148 -19.14 4.77 5.77
CA GLN A 148 -19.39 4.98 4.34
C GLN A 148 -20.02 3.78 3.64
N GLY A 149 -20.10 2.63 4.31
CA GLY A 149 -20.62 1.39 3.72
C GLY A 149 -19.69 0.84 2.62
N VAL A 150 -18.38 0.95 2.83
CA VAL A 150 -17.35 0.35 1.97
C VAL A 150 -17.52 -1.17 1.96
N ASP A 151 -17.50 -1.80 0.79
CA ASP A 151 -17.54 -3.26 0.63
C ASP A 151 -16.18 -3.88 0.25
N THR A 152 -15.18 -3.04 -0.03
CA THR A 152 -13.85 -3.48 -0.44
C THR A 152 -12.80 -2.56 0.19
N VAL A 153 -11.85 -3.12 0.94
CA VAL A 153 -10.76 -2.35 1.56
C VAL A 153 -9.41 -2.82 1.01
N VAL A 154 -8.66 -1.87 0.49
CA VAL A 154 -7.28 -2.08 0.05
C VAL A 154 -6.33 -1.87 1.22
N LEU A 155 -5.53 -2.90 1.53
CA LEU A 155 -4.42 -2.85 2.46
C LEU A 155 -3.19 -2.30 1.73
N GLY A 156 -3.11 -0.98 1.59
CA GLY A 156 -2.17 -0.26 0.73
C GLY A 156 -0.74 -0.09 1.29
N CYS A 157 -0.31 -0.98 2.18
CA CYS A 157 1.02 -1.00 2.77
C CYS A 157 1.49 -2.45 2.88
N THR A 158 2.77 -2.69 2.59
CA THR A 158 3.40 -4.03 2.62
C THR A 158 3.27 -4.74 3.98
N HIS A 159 3.07 -4.00 5.06
CA HIS A 159 2.90 -4.56 6.40
C HIS A 159 1.46 -5.02 6.68
N TYR A 160 0.46 -4.35 6.11
CA TYR A 160 -0.93 -4.49 6.55
C TYR A 160 -1.57 -5.86 6.28
N PRO A 161 -1.14 -6.67 5.29
CA PRO A 161 -1.58 -8.06 5.18
C PRO A 161 -1.32 -8.87 6.45
N LEU A 162 -0.27 -8.55 7.21
CA LEU A 162 0.00 -9.19 8.50
C LEU A 162 -1.06 -8.88 9.57
N ALA A 163 -1.88 -7.84 9.38
CA ALA A 163 -3.02 -7.49 10.23
C ALA A 163 -4.37 -7.86 9.60
N ALA A 164 -4.40 -8.60 8.48
CA ALA A 164 -5.62 -8.88 7.71
C ALA A 164 -6.72 -9.56 8.55
N GLU A 165 -6.35 -10.45 9.48
CA GLU A 165 -7.31 -11.08 10.39
C GLU A 165 -8.02 -10.05 11.30
N ALA A 166 -7.29 -9.03 11.79
CA ALA A 166 -7.88 -7.97 12.59
C ALA A 166 -8.83 -7.10 11.75
N PHE A 167 -8.44 -6.77 10.52
CA PHE A 167 -9.31 -6.06 9.57
C PHE A 167 -10.59 -6.86 9.27
N ALA A 168 -10.46 -8.14 8.95
CA ALA A 168 -11.60 -9.01 8.64
C ALA A 168 -12.56 -9.14 9.83
N LYS A 169 -12.03 -9.26 11.06
CA LYS A 169 -12.84 -9.31 12.28
C LYS A 169 -13.62 -8.02 12.52
N VAL A 170 -13.01 -6.86 12.26
CA VAL A 170 -13.60 -5.53 12.50
C VAL A 170 -14.61 -5.16 11.40
N LEU A 171 -14.27 -5.41 10.14
CA LEU A 171 -15.07 -5.02 8.97
C LEU A 171 -16.21 -6.01 8.68
N GLY A 172 -16.05 -7.26 9.12
CA GLY A 172 -17.02 -8.33 8.91
C GLY A 172 -16.88 -8.99 7.53
N PRO A 173 -17.58 -10.13 7.33
CA PRO A 173 -17.38 -11.01 6.18
C PRO A 173 -17.90 -10.45 4.84
N GLN A 174 -18.64 -9.34 4.87
CA GLN A 174 -19.16 -8.69 3.66
C GLN A 174 -18.13 -7.77 2.99
N VAL A 175 -17.02 -7.46 3.68
CA VAL A 175 -15.97 -6.60 3.15
C VAL A 175 -14.83 -7.44 2.59
N THR A 176 -14.52 -7.24 1.31
CA THR A 176 -13.39 -7.89 0.65
C THR A 176 -12.10 -7.15 0.96
N LEU A 177 -11.07 -7.87 1.38
CA LEU A 177 -9.74 -7.29 1.61
C LEU A 177 -8.84 -7.54 0.39
N ILE A 178 -8.16 -6.49 -0.08
CA ILE A 178 -7.19 -6.56 -1.17
C ILE A 178 -5.78 -6.34 -0.61
N ASP A 179 -4.89 -7.31 -0.82
CA ASP A 179 -3.47 -7.21 -0.48
C ASP A 179 -2.70 -6.56 -1.64
N CYS A 180 -2.14 -5.36 -1.42
CA CYS A 180 -1.41 -4.70 -2.50
C CYS A 180 -0.14 -5.44 -2.93
N GLY A 181 0.49 -6.21 -2.04
CA GLY A 181 1.67 -7.02 -2.37
C GLY A 181 1.29 -8.33 -3.07
N GLY A 182 0.16 -8.94 -2.68
CA GLY A 182 -0.32 -10.20 -3.27
C GLY A 182 -0.83 -10.07 -4.71
N GLU A 183 -1.27 -8.87 -5.12
CA GLU A 183 -1.77 -8.60 -6.47
C GLU A 183 -0.66 -8.23 -7.48
N ALA A 184 0.54 -7.92 -7.01
CA ALA A 184 1.62 -7.32 -7.81
C ALA A 184 2.49 -8.33 -8.57
#